data_AF-Q48159-F1
#
_entry.id   AF-Q48159-F1
#
_cell.length_a   1.000
_cell.length_b   1.000
_cell.length_c   1.000
_cell.angle_alpha   90.00
_cell.angle_beta   90.00
_cell.angle_gamma   90.00
#
_symmetry.space_group_name_H-M   'P 1'
#
loop_
_entity.id
_entity.type
_entity.pdbx_description
1 polymer ?
#
loop_
_entity_poly.entity_id
_entity_poly.type
_entity_poly.pdbx_seq_one_letter_code
_entity_poly.pdbx_strand_id
1 'polypeptide(L)'
;ATNVEVRDKNNHSLGNALPNGIPMIDFSVVDVNKRIGTLVDPQYIVSVKHAHQYMNDFYFGHYNGHRDVSNDENKYSVVTQNNVNSSEKWDVNKRLDDYNMPRLNKFVTEVAPTTPTLAGDDLETYKDKEKYPSFVRVGAGRQLVYEKGSRHVEGNEHGEDLKDLSVAYNYAIGGTPYEGINIDPSQSKKGLIGFGDSRKDHVIDTKILLSQAPLTNYGVLGDSGSPLFAFDKQQNKWIFIGPYTYWAGYEKKSWQEWNIYKTTFADGIKNRDNAKPVPFSNKEYRWTNTTNHQSEIKNTDHTITVTLPSDPDRLVNYQKEENKNTGQNVIFEGNGNSKNTLVLENNINQGAGGLFFKGNYEVKGTTDNITWVGGGIDVAEGKTVTWKVHNPEKDHLAKIGKGKLIVEGKGDNKGSLKVGDGTVVLKQQTTTGQHAFASVGIVSGRSTVVLNDDKQVDPN
;
A
#
# COMPACT_ATOMS: atom_id res chain seq x y z
N ALA A 1 -6.22 -19.29 9.48
CA ALA A 1 -6.69 -20.68 9.29
C ALA A 1 -5.63 -21.48 8.55
N THR A 2 -5.52 -22.79 8.82
CA THR A 2 -4.62 -23.75 8.12
C THR A 2 -5.44 -24.99 7.76
N ASN A 3 -5.01 -25.74 6.73
CA ASN A 3 -5.64 -27.01 6.33
C ASN A 3 -7.15 -26.90 6.08
N VAL A 4 -7.58 -25.88 5.35
CA VAL A 4 -8.99 -25.60 5.08
C VAL A 4 -9.48 -26.49 3.94
N GLU A 5 -10.29 -27.51 4.25
CA GLU A 5 -10.88 -28.41 3.26
C GLU A 5 -11.83 -27.65 2.31
N VAL A 6 -11.76 -27.96 1.02
CA VAL A 6 -12.70 -27.49 -0.01
C VAL A 6 -13.46 -28.69 -0.54
N ARG A 7 -14.78 -28.55 -0.67
CA ARG A 7 -15.66 -29.58 -1.22
C ARG A 7 -16.38 -29.06 -2.46
N ASP A 8 -16.62 -29.96 -3.40
CA ASP A 8 -17.43 -29.65 -4.57
C ASP A 8 -18.92 -29.50 -4.21
N LYS A 9 -19.74 -29.12 -5.21
CA LYS A 9 -21.20 -28.95 -5.03
C LYS A 9 -21.93 -30.25 -4.67
N ASN A 10 -21.30 -31.40 -4.84
CA ASN A 10 -21.81 -32.72 -4.48
C ASN A 10 -21.21 -33.22 -3.15
N ASN A 11 -20.54 -32.34 -2.40
CA ASN A 11 -19.92 -32.62 -1.10
C ASN A 11 -18.74 -33.61 -1.15
N HIS A 12 -18.12 -33.83 -2.32
CA HIS A 12 -16.87 -34.58 -2.42
C HIS A 12 -15.68 -33.70 -2.06
N SER A 13 -14.73 -34.25 -1.31
CA SER A 13 -13.51 -33.55 -0.94
C SER A 13 -12.61 -33.32 -2.15
N LEU A 14 -12.15 -32.08 -2.32
CA LEU A 14 -11.11 -31.71 -3.29
C LEU A 14 -9.73 -31.59 -2.61
N GLY A 15 -9.64 -31.90 -1.30
CA GLY A 15 -8.47 -31.63 -0.47
C GLY A 15 -8.52 -30.23 0.15
N ASN A 16 -7.35 -29.71 0.54
CA ASN A 16 -7.22 -28.41 1.19
C ASN A 16 -7.02 -27.28 0.17
N ALA A 17 -7.54 -26.08 0.45
CA ALA A 17 -7.36 -24.89 -0.38
C ALA A 17 -5.88 -24.51 -0.59
N LEU A 18 -5.04 -24.84 0.39
CA LEU A 18 -3.60 -24.60 0.40
C LEU A 18 -2.87 -25.88 0.84
N PRO A 19 -1.59 -26.07 0.46
CA PRO A 19 -0.78 -27.16 0.99
C PRO A 19 -0.76 -27.21 2.53
N ASN A 20 -0.57 -28.41 3.06
CA ASN A 20 -0.66 -28.65 4.50
C ASN A 20 0.27 -27.75 5.30
N GLY A 21 -0.27 -27.16 6.37
CA GLY A 21 0.46 -26.29 7.30
C GLY A 21 0.62 -24.83 6.84
N ILE A 22 0.30 -24.50 5.59
CA ILE A 22 0.40 -23.12 5.11
C ILE A 22 -0.81 -22.32 5.60
N PRO A 23 -0.61 -21.18 6.30
CA PRO A 23 -1.71 -20.35 6.77
C PRO A 23 -2.36 -19.57 5.62
N MET A 24 -3.65 -19.30 5.73
CA MET A 24 -4.33 -18.37 4.82
C MET A 24 -3.67 -16.99 4.88
N ILE A 25 -3.46 -16.37 3.72
CA ILE A 25 -2.90 -15.02 3.60
C ILE A 25 -3.90 -13.96 4.09
N ASP A 26 -3.37 -12.85 4.59
CA ASP A 26 -4.14 -11.63 4.81
C ASP A 26 -4.20 -10.80 3.51
N PHE A 27 -5.36 -10.78 2.85
CA PHE A 27 -5.58 -10.00 1.63
C PHE A 27 -5.94 -8.54 1.89
N SER A 28 -6.02 -8.06 3.13
CA SER A 28 -6.36 -6.66 3.44
C SER A 28 -5.30 -5.66 2.95
N VAL A 29 -4.10 -6.14 2.58
CA VAL A 29 -3.05 -5.35 1.90
C VAL A 29 -3.40 -4.96 0.46
N VAL A 30 -4.51 -5.47 -0.07
CA VAL A 30 -4.98 -5.23 -1.44
C VAL A 30 -6.22 -4.36 -1.40
N ASP A 31 -6.27 -3.32 -2.23
CA ASP A 31 -7.36 -2.34 -2.19
C ASP A 31 -8.74 -2.97 -2.32
N VAL A 32 -9.74 -2.44 -1.58
CA VAL A 32 -11.06 -3.09 -1.39
C VAL A 32 -11.97 -3.08 -2.62
N ASN A 33 -11.75 -2.17 -3.57
CA ASN A 33 -12.69 -1.95 -4.67
C ASN A 33 -12.24 -2.65 -5.95
N LYS A 34 -11.00 -2.40 -6.37
CA LYS A 34 -10.49 -2.79 -7.68
C LYS A 34 -9.53 -3.97 -7.61
N ARG A 35 -8.84 -4.12 -6.49
CA ARG A 35 -7.81 -5.13 -6.25
C ARG A 35 -6.66 -5.04 -7.25
N ILE A 36 -6.31 -3.82 -7.64
CA ILE A 36 -5.23 -3.50 -8.56
C ILE A 36 -4.09 -2.73 -7.86
N GLY A 37 -4.25 -2.35 -6.59
CA GLY A 37 -3.21 -1.71 -5.78
C GLY A 37 -2.86 -2.56 -4.55
N THR A 38 -1.60 -2.98 -4.47
CA THR A 38 -1.09 -3.78 -3.33
C THR A 38 -0.12 -2.98 -2.49
N LEU A 39 -0.39 -2.82 -1.20
CA LEU A 39 0.41 -2.03 -0.26
C LEU A 39 1.71 -2.75 0.13
N VAL A 40 2.85 -2.23 -0.34
CA VAL A 40 4.20 -2.79 -0.10
C VAL A 40 5.06 -1.94 0.84
N ASP A 41 4.64 -0.71 1.10
CA ASP A 41 5.23 0.23 2.03
C ASP A 41 4.09 1.11 2.59
N PRO A 42 4.17 1.68 3.81
CA PRO A 42 3.04 2.42 4.38
C PRO A 42 2.50 3.55 3.50
N GLN A 43 3.28 4.05 2.54
CA GLN A 43 2.85 5.09 1.60
C GLN A 43 2.89 4.68 0.12
N TYR A 44 3.18 3.41 -0.21
CA TYR A 44 3.32 3.00 -1.61
C TYR A 44 2.60 1.70 -1.91
N ILE A 45 1.91 1.72 -3.04
CA ILE A 45 1.32 0.52 -3.65
C ILE A 45 2.10 0.13 -4.90
N VAL A 46 1.93 -1.11 -5.35
CA VAL A 46 2.43 -1.59 -6.64
C VAL A 46 1.26 -1.99 -7.54
N SER A 47 1.37 -1.64 -8.82
CA SER A 47 0.43 -2.00 -9.89
C SER A 47 1.14 -2.03 -11.26
N VAL A 48 0.35 -2.05 -12.33
CA VAL A 48 0.82 -1.98 -13.72
C VAL A 48 0.48 -0.64 -14.35
N LYS A 49 1.36 -0.11 -15.20
CA LYS A 49 1.19 1.22 -15.78
C LYS A 49 0.05 1.29 -16.80
N HIS A 50 -0.26 0.19 -17.50
CA HIS A 50 -1.36 0.23 -18.47
C HIS A 50 -2.74 0.45 -17.81
N ALA A 51 -2.87 0.18 -16.50
CA ALA A 51 -4.05 0.48 -15.70
C ALA A 51 -4.11 1.95 -15.21
N HIS A 52 -3.27 2.86 -15.73
CA HIS A 52 -3.14 4.26 -15.32
C HIS A 52 -4.46 5.03 -15.14
N GLN A 53 -5.49 4.75 -15.95
CA GLN A 53 -6.81 5.41 -15.85
C GLN A 53 -7.56 5.09 -14.54
N TYR A 54 -7.19 4.02 -13.84
CA TYR A 54 -7.79 3.59 -12.58
C TYR A 54 -6.91 3.94 -11.36
N MET A 55 -5.75 4.56 -11.56
CA MET A 55 -4.75 4.87 -10.53
C MET A 55 -5.02 6.22 -9.84
N ASN A 56 -6.19 6.33 -9.22
CA ASN A 56 -6.67 7.58 -8.61
C ASN A 56 -6.81 7.46 -7.10
N ASP A 57 -7.84 6.73 -6.65
CA ASP A 57 -8.16 6.54 -5.24
C ASP A 57 -8.17 5.05 -4.90
N PHE A 58 -7.61 4.71 -3.75
CA PHE A 58 -7.52 3.38 -3.19
C PHE A 58 -8.10 3.37 -1.78
N TYR A 59 -8.63 2.22 -1.38
CA TYR A 59 -9.34 2.07 -0.12
C TYR A 59 -8.84 0.80 0.57
N PHE A 60 -8.53 0.87 1.85
CA PHE A 60 -7.98 -0.27 2.62
C PHE A 60 -8.84 -0.59 3.84
N GLY A 61 -8.69 -1.78 4.40
CA GLY A 61 -9.49 -2.23 5.54
C GLY A 61 -10.93 -2.60 5.16
N HIS A 62 -11.91 -1.83 5.63
CA HIS A 62 -13.33 -2.18 5.42
C HIS A 62 -13.79 -1.92 3.99
N TYR A 63 -14.82 -2.66 3.55
CA TYR A 63 -15.47 -2.42 2.26
C TYR A 63 -16.29 -1.12 2.32
N ASN A 64 -16.44 -0.44 1.18
CA ASN A 64 -17.19 0.80 1.10
C ASN A 64 -18.68 0.58 1.42
N GLY A 65 -19.30 1.54 2.11
CA GLY A 65 -20.69 1.45 2.58
C GLY A 65 -20.85 0.92 4.00
N HIS A 66 -19.81 1.01 4.83
CA HIS A 66 -19.93 0.75 6.26
C HIS A 66 -20.90 1.74 6.91
N ARG A 67 -21.77 1.27 7.81
CA ARG A 67 -22.83 2.12 8.41
C ARG A 67 -22.29 3.14 9.40
N ASP A 68 -21.22 2.80 10.10
CA ASP A 68 -20.72 3.59 11.23
C ASP A 68 -19.52 4.48 10.87
N VAL A 69 -18.94 4.30 9.67
CA VAL A 69 -17.69 4.98 9.27
C VAL A 69 -17.82 5.41 7.82
N SER A 70 -17.53 6.68 7.53
CA SER A 70 -17.55 7.22 6.16
C SER A 70 -16.50 6.54 5.28
N ASN A 71 -16.80 6.40 3.99
CA ASN A 71 -15.84 5.90 3.00
C ASN A 71 -14.63 6.84 2.83
N ASP A 72 -14.72 8.10 3.26
CA ASP A 72 -13.59 9.02 3.22
C ASP A 72 -12.52 8.65 4.26
N GLU A 73 -12.89 7.94 5.33
CA GLU A 73 -11.95 7.57 6.39
C GLU A 73 -10.90 6.58 5.89
N ASN A 74 -11.25 5.62 5.04
CA ASN A 74 -10.32 4.61 4.56
C ASN A 74 -9.77 4.89 3.14
N LYS A 75 -9.97 6.11 2.62
CA LYS A 75 -9.57 6.55 1.30
C LYS A 75 -8.13 7.09 1.27
N TYR A 76 -7.41 6.71 0.21
CA TYR A 76 -6.04 7.15 -0.08
C TYR A 76 -5.93 7.56 -1.55
N SER A 77 -5.49 8.78 -1.81
CA SER A 77 -5.33 9.30 -3.17
C SER A 77 -3.87 9.16 -3.64
N VAL A 78 -3.70 8.79 -4.91
CA VAL A 78 -2.40 8.74 -5.57
C VAL A 78 -1.91 10.14 -5.87
N VAL A 79 -0.71 10.47 -5.41
CA VAL A 79 -0.07 11.77 -5.68
C VAL A 79 0.91 11.73 -6.85
N THR A 80 1.51 10.57 -7.09
CA THR A 80 2.34 10.26 -8.27
C THR A 80 2.24 8.77 -8.54
N GLN A 81 2.12 8.36 -9.81
CA GLN A 81 2.03 6.95 -10.18
C GLN A 81 3.39 6.26 -10.17
N ASN A 82 4.48 7.00 -10.44
CA ASN A 82 5.83 6.46 -10.59
C ASN A 82 5.85 5.30 -11.60
N ASN A 83 5.50 5.61 -12.85
CA ASN A 83 5.53 4.64 -13.95
C ASN A 83 6.98 4.33 -14.38
N VAL A 84 7.29 3.06 -14.62
CA VAL A 84 8.54 2.68 -15.27
C VAL A 84 8.53 3.22 -16.71
N ASN A 85 9.61 3.91 -17.09
CA ASN A 85 9.75 4.61 -18.37
C ASN A 85 8.53 5.49 -18.66
N SER A 86 8.25 6.46 -17.79
CA SER A 86 7.02 7.27 -17.81
C SER A 86 6.79 8.09 -19.10
N SER A 87 7.82 8.31 -19.91
CA SER A 87 7.70 8.91 -21.24
C SER A 87 7.15 7.96 -22.31
N GLU A 88 7.11 6.66 -22.03
CA GLU A 88 6.70 5.62 -22.98
C GLU A 88 5.33 5.05 -22.62
N LYS A 89 4.45 4.97 -23.63
CA LYS A 89 3.18 4.25 -23.52
C LYS A 89 3.45 2.75 -23.33
N TRP A 90 2.47 2.05 -22.75
CA TRP A 90 2.48 0.60 -22.68
C TRP A 90 2.52 -0.03 -24.09
N ASP A 91 3.30 -1.11 -24.22
CA ASP A 91 3.43 -1.94 -25.41
C ASP A 91 3.53 -3.40 -24.97
N VAL A 92 2.79 -4.29 -25.64
CA VAL A 92 2.77 -5.73 -25.38
C VAL A 92 4.14 -6.40 -25.53
N ASN A 93 5.05 -5.82 -26.31
CA ASN A 93 6.42 -6.31 -26.47
C ASN A 93 7.35 -5.84 -25.36
N LYS A 94 6.91 -4.90 -24.52
CA LYS A 94 7.65 -4.31 -23.39
C LYS A 94 6.98 -4.59 -22.06
N ARG A 95 6.54 -5.83 -21.83
CA ARG A 95 5.79 -6.23 -20.62
C ARG A 95 6.55 -5.95 -19.32
N LEU A 96 7.87 -6.01 -19.35
CA LEU A 96 8.72 -5.65 -18.21
C LEU A 96 8.54 -4.22 -17.73
N ASP A 97 8.30 -3.29 -18.65
CA ASP A 97 8.09 -1.87 -18.37
C ASP A 97 6.66 -1.60 -17.92
N ASP A 98 5.78 -2.59 -17.98
CA ASP A 98 4.41 -2.49 -17.51
C ASP A 98 4.32 -2.59 -16.00
N TYR A 99 4.80 -1.55 -15.32
CA TYR A 99 4.94 -1.52 -13.88
C TYR A 99 4.89 -0.08 -13.37
N ASN A 100 4.28 0.09 -12.21
CA ASN A 100 4.37 1.34 -11.47
C ASN A 100 4.35 1.11 -9.96
N MET A 101 4.81 2.10 -9.21
CA MET A 101 4.78 2.09 -7.75
C MET A 101 4.18 3.39 -7.21
N PRO A 102 2.84 3.55 -7.29
CA PRO A 102 2.19 4.79 -6.89
C PRO A 102 2.46 5.18 -5.44
N ARG A 103 2.73 6.47 -5.21
CA ARG A 103 2.80 7.09 -3.88
C ARG A 103 1.44 7.60 -3.47
N LEU A 104 1.04 7.31 -2.24
CA LEU A 104 -0.21 7.76 -1.63
C LEU A 104 -0.01 9.09 -0.88
N ASN A 105 -1.08 9.86 -0.78
CA ASN A 105 -1.15 11.13 -0.07
C ASN A 105 -0.88 11.02 1.45
N LYS A 106 -1.28 9.89 2.05
CA LYS A 106 -1.18 9.60 3.49
C LYS A 106 -0.63 8.20 3.73
N PHE A 107 -0.12 7.97 4.94
CA PHE A 107 0.22 6.63 5.41
C PHE A 107 -1.03 5.80 5.61
N VAL A 108 -1.04 4.58 5.07
CA VAL A 108 -2.10 3.61 5.27
C VAL A 108 -2.08 3.11 6.71
N THR A 109 -3.23 3.19 7.39
CA THR A 109 -3.35 2.91 8.83
C THR A 109 -4.05 1.59 9.11
N GLU A 110 -4.92 1.13 8.21
CA GLU A 110 -5.82 -0.01 8.38
C GLU A 110 -5.10 -1.35 8.35
N VAL A 111 -3.93 -1.42 7.70
CA VAL A 111 -3.22 -2.68 7.47
C VAL A 111 -1.69 -2.44 7.49
N ALA A 112 -0.94 -3.47 7.87
CA ALA A 112 0.52 -3.47 7.70
C ALA A 112 0.87 -3.79 6.24
N PRO A 113 1.82 -3.08 5.61
CA PRO A 113 2.26 -3.45 4.27
C PRO A 113 2.77 -4.88 4.19
N THR A 114 2.53 -5.53 3.06
CA THR A 114 3.09 -6.86 2.80
C THR A 114 4.59 -6.77 2.52
N THR A 115 5.33 -7.83 2.81
CA THR A 115 6.75 -7.89 2.44
C THR A 115 6.88 -8.24 0.96
N PRO A 116 7.49 -7.40 0.10
CA PRO A 116 7.81 -7.80 -1.26
C PRO A 116 8.94 -8.83 -1.29
N THR A 117 9.01 -9.61 -2.37
CA THR A 117 10.13 -10.52 -2.62
C THR A 117 11.46 -9.77 -2.72
N LEU A 118 12.48 -10.30 -2.05
CA LEU A 118 13.88 -9.84 -2.14
C LEU A 118 14.79 -10.90 -2.76
N ALA A 119 14.22 -11.99 -3.28
CA ALA A 119 14.98 -13.11 -3.85
C ALA A 119 15.53 -12.82 -5.26
N GLY A 120 15.25 -11.63 -5.81
CA GLY A 120 15.62 -11.23 -7.16
C GLY A 120 14.51 -11.46 -8.18
N ASP A 121 14.84 -11.19 -9.44
CA ASP A 121 13.90 -11.16 -10.56
C ASP A 121 14.02 -12.37 -11.49
N ASP A 122 14.83 -13.37 -11.14
CA ASP A 122 15.00 -14.58 -11.94
C ASP A 122 13.84 -15.57 -11.71
N LEU A 123 13.11 -15.89 -12.78
CA LEU A 123 12.04 -16.89 -12.80
C LEU A 123 12.44 -18.21 -12.13
N GLU A 124 13.66 -18.70 -12.37
CA GLU A 124 14.10 -20.01 -11.87
C GLU A 124 14.16 -20.04 -10.33
N THR A 125 14.35 -18.88 -9.69
CA THR A 125 14.29 -18.72 -8.23
C THR A 125 12.95 -19.21 -7.67
N TYR A 126 11.86 -18.91 -8.36
CA TYR A 126 10.51 -19.18 -7.90
C TYR A 126 10.03 -20.60 -8.23
N LYS A 127 10.81 -21.39 -8.98
CA LYS A 127 10.52 -22.80 -9.27
C LYS A 127 10.92 -23.75 -8.14
N ASP A 128 11.74 -23.30 -7.21
CA ASP A 128 12.10 -24.09 -6.02
C ASP A 128 10.85 -24.30 -5.14
N LYS A 129 10.20 -25.45 -5.29
CA LYS A 129 9.00 -25.83 -4.53
C LYS A 129 9.29 -26.10 -3.04
N GLU A 130 10.54 -26.36 -2.67
CA GLU A 130 10.91 -26.48 -1.26
C GLU A 130 10.92 -25.11 -0.59
N LYS A 131 11.35 -24.07 -1.31
CA LYS A 131 11.31 -22.70 -0.82
C LYS A 131 9.93 -22.04 -0.98
N TYR A 132 9.31 -22.19 -2.15
CA TYR A 132 8.03 -21.57 -2.52
C TYR A 132 6.97 -22.65 -2.85
N PRO A 133 6.42 -23.32 -1.83
CA PRO A 133 5.47 -24.42 -2.03
C PRO A 133 4.09 -23.99 -2.54
N SER A 134 3.73 -22.71 -2.46
CA SER A 134 2.39 -22.23 -2.80
C SER A 134 2.38 -20.79 -3.29
N PHE A 135 1.47 -20.51 -4.22
CA PHE A 135 1.20 -19.19 -4.77
C PHE A 135 -0.31 -18.92 -4.72
N VAL A 136 -0.68 -17.68 -4.41
CA VAL A 136 -2.07 -17.22 -4.38
C VAL A 136 -2.21 -15.86 -5.03
N ARG A 137 -3.38 -15.59 -5.57
CA ARG A 137 -3.73 -14.31 -6.19
C ARG A 137 -5.14 -13.90 -5.79
N VAL A 138 -5.42 -12.60 -5.86
CA VAL A 138 -6.78 -12.05 -5.67
C VAL A 138 -6.96 -10.88 -6.63
N GLY A 139 -8.15 -10.75 -7.22
CA GLY A 139 -8.48 -9.60 -8.06
C GLY A 139 -9.97 -9.44 -8.26
N ALA A 140 -10.34 -8.33 -8.90
CA ALA A 140 -11.71 -8.02 -9.23
C ALA A 140 -11.85 -7.70 -10.73
N GLY A 141 -11.24 -8.52 -11.60
CA GLY A 141 -11.52 -8.47 -13.04
C GLY A 141 -12.96 -8.84 -13.40
N ARG A 142 -13.22 -9.04 -14.69
CA ARG A 142 -14.48 -9.65 -15.17
C ARG A 142 -14.68 -10.99 -14.47
N GLN A 143 -15.88 -11.23 -13.97
CA GLN A 143 -16.17 -12.43 -13.18
C GLN A 143 -16.89 -13.45 -14.04
N LEU A 144 -16.25 -14.60 -14.22
CA LEU A 144 -16.70 -15.67 -15.12
C LEU A 144 -16.70 -17.01 -14.38
N VAL A 145 -17.55 -17.92 -14.84
CA VAL A 145 -17.52 -19.34 -14.43
C VAL A 145 -17.50 -20.24 -15.65
N TYR A 146 -16.95 -21.44 -15.48
CA TYR A 146 -17.02 -22.47 -16.50
C TYR A 146 -18.48 -22.92 -16.71
N GLU A 147 -18.96 -22.85 -17.95
CA GLU A 147 -20.22 -23.43 -18.39
C GLU A 147 -20.05 -23.96 -19.81
N LYS A 148 -20.16 -25.29 -19.97
CA LYS A 148 -19.89 -25.92 -21.26
C LYS A 148 -20.85 -25.40 -22.35
N GLY A 149 -20.29 -24.94 -23.47
CA GLY A 149 -21.03 -24.41 -24.62
C GLY A 149 -21.48 -22.95 -24.48
N SER A 150 -21.18 -22.27 -23.37
CA SER A 150 -21.41 -20.82 -23.26
C SER A 150 -20.30 -20.05 -23.95
N ARG A 151 -20.65 -18.92 -24.58
CA ARG A 151 -19.68 -18.04 -25.25
C ARG A 151 -19.60 -16.69 -24.55
N HIS A 152 -18.38 -16.24 -24.28
CA HIS A 152 -18.07 -14.90 -23.81
C HIS A 152 -17.40 -14.07 -24.90
N VAL A 153 -17.76 -12.79 -24.98
CA VAL A 153 -17.18 -11.80 -25.90
C VAL A 153 -17.01 -10.49 -25.16
N GLU A 154 -15.83 -9.88 -25.24
CA GLU A 154 -15.53 -8.59 -24.65
C GLU A 154 -14.55 -7.82 -25.56
N GLY A 155 -15.07 -6.79 -26.24
CA GLY A 155 -14.31 -6.10 -27.29
C GLY A 155 -13.95 -7.07 -28.43
N ASN A 156 -12.65 -7.17 -28.73
CA ASN A 156 -12.13 -8.08 -29.77
C ASN A 156 -11.78 -9.47 -29.22
N GLU A 157 -11.85 -9.67 -27.90
CA GLU A 157 -11.55 -10.94 -27.25
C GLU A 157 -12.81 -11.79 -27.14
N HIS A 158 -12.67 -13.10 -27.30
CA HIS A 158 -13.77 -14.05 -27.16
C HIS A 158 -13.28 -15.41 -26.67
N GLY A 159 -14.17 -16.18 -26.07
CA GLY A 159 -13.85 -17.52 -25.60
C GLY A 159 -15.10 -18.37 -25.40
N GLU A 160 -14.97 -19.65 -25.71
CA GLU A 160 -15.97 -20.67 -25.40
C GLU A 160 -15.78 -21.21 -23.98
N ASP A 161 -16.84 -21.84 -23.47
CA ASP A 161 -17.01 -22.41 -22.13
C ASP A 161 -16.93 -21.42 -20.96
N LEU A 162 -17.24 -20.14 -21.22
CA LEU A 162 -17.22 -19.06 -20.24
C LEU A 162 -18.57 -18.36 -20.11
N LYS A 163 -19.18 -18.44 -18.92
CA LYS A 163 -20.40 -17.71 -18.57
C LYS A 163 -20.07 -16.49 -17.73
N ASP A 164 -20.56 -15.34 -18.17
CA ASP A 164 -20.43 -14.06 -17.47
C ASP A 164 -21.32 -13.98 -16.22
N LEU A 165 -20.75 -13.51 -15.11
CA LEU A 165 -21.45 -13.28 -13.85
C LEU A 165 -21.50 -11.81 -13.46
N SER A 166 -20.40 -11.09 -13.64
CA SER A 166 -20.30 -9.68 -13.27
C SER A 166 -19.22 -8.97 -14.06
N VAL A 167 -19.46 -7.68 -14.29
CA VAL A 167 -18.43 -6.75 -14.76
C VAL A 167 -17.29 -6.61 -13.73
N ALA A 168 -16.16 -6.09 -14.19
CA ALA A 168 -15.00 -5.81 -13.35
C ALA A 168 -15.29 -4.80 -12.23
N TYR A 169 -14.50 -4.91 -11.16
CA TYR A 169 -14.46 -4.04 -9.97
C TYR A 169 -15.70 -4.04 -9.08
N ASN A 170 -16.57 -5.06 -9.22
CA ASN A 170 -17.72 -5.25 -8.33
C ASN A 170 -17.38 -6.05 -7.08
N TYR A 171 -16.71 -7.20 -7.22
CA TYR A 171 -16.30 -8.04 -6.11
C TYR A 171 -15.02 -8.80 -6.43
N ALA A 172 -14.34 -9.30 -5.39
CA ALA A 172 -13.08 -10.00 -5.51
C ALA A 172 -13.27 -11.52 -5.64
N ILE A 173 -12.44 -12.17 -6.46
CA ILE A 173 -12.21 -13.61 -6.39
C ILE A 173 -10.73 -13.86 -6.10
N GLY A 174 -10.47 -14.71 -5.10
CA GLY A 174 -9.13 -15.17 -4.71
C GLY A 174 -8.97 -16.66 -4.99
N GLY A 175 -7.73 -17.11 -5.17
CA GLY A 175 -7.43 -18.50 -5.52
C GLY A 175 -5.97 -18.73 -5.86
N THR A 176 -5.65 -19.89 -6.41
CA THR A 176 -4.30 -20.24 -6.88
C THR A 176 -4.16 -20.00 -8.38
N PRO A 177 -2.99 -19.58 -8.89
CA PRO A 177 -2.76 -19.58 -10.34
C PRO A 177 -2.69 -21.02 -10.88
N TYR A 178 -2.47 -21.16 -12.19
CA TYR A 178 -2.21 -22.47 -12.81
C TYR A 178 -0.94 -23.13 -12.26
N GLU A 179 -0.86 -24.44 -12.41
CA GLU A 179 0.37 -25.19 -12.16
C GLU A 179 1.41 -24.95 -13.26
N GLY A 180 2.69 -25.09 -12.86
CA GLY A 180 3.83 -24.99 -13.76
C GLY A 180 4.22 -23.54 -14.00
N ILE A 181 5.40 -23.17 -13.48
CA ILE A 181 5.98 -21.84 -13.67
C ILE A 181 6.73 -21.83 -15.00
N ASN A 182 6.28 -21.01 -15.94
CA ASN A 182 6.85 -20.85 -17.26
C ASN A 182 6.74 -19.39 -17.72
N ILE A 183 7.53 -19.05 -18.74
CA ILE A 183 7.44 -17.75 -19.39
C ILE A 183 7.13 -17.94 -20.88
N ASP A 184 6.46 -16.96 -21.47
CA ASP A 184 6.35 -16.84 -22.91
C ASP A 184 7.75 -16.86 -23.54
N PRO A 185 8.02 -17.74 -24.53
CA PRO A 185 9.34 -17.85 -25.16
C PRO A 185 9.85 -16.56 -25.80
N SER A 186 8.96 -15.61 -26.11
CA SER A 186 9.33 -14.29 -26.65
C SER A 186 9.88 -13.33 -25.59
N GLN A 187 9.75 -13.65 -24.30
CA GLN A 187 10.15 -12.78 -23.20
C GLN A 187 11.40 -13.28 -22.46
N SER A 188 12.02 -12.36 -21.74
CA SER A 188 13.09 -12.66 -20.80
C SER A 188 12.57 -13.46 -19.60
N LYS A 189 13.39 -14.40 -19.10
CA LYS A 189 13.17 -15.07 -17.80
C LYS A 189 13.42 -14.15 -16.60
N LYS A 190 13.94 -12.95 -16.82
CA LYS A 190 14.14 -11.95 -15.76
C LYS A 190 12.99 -10.97 -15.72
N GLY A 191 12.49 -10.69 -14.52
CA GLY A 191 11.49 -9.65 -14.23
C GLY A 191 10.04 -10.07 -14.45
N LEU A 192 9.76 -11.25 -14.98
CA LEU A 192 8.41 -11.76 -15.19
C LEU A 192 8.29 -13.17 -14.63
N ILE A 193 7.10 -13.50 -14.12
CA ILE A 193 6.74 -14.85 -13.70
C ILE A 193 5.40 -15.23 -14.32
N GLY A 194 5.36 -16.37 -15.01
CA GLY A 194 4.13 -16.88 -15.58
C GLY A 194 3.78 -18.28 -15.09
N PHE A 195 2.51 -18.63 -15.24
CA PHE A 195 1.91 -19.89 -14.81
C PHE A 195 1.09 -20.49 -15.96
N GLY A 196 1.24 -21.80 -16.19
CA GLY A 196 0.68 -22.47 -17.38
C GLY A 196 1.67 -22.53 -18.55
N ASP A 197 1.19 -22.62 -19.79
CA ASP A 197 2.07 -22.66 -20.98
C ASP A 197 1.41 -21.95 -22.17
N SER A 198 1.98 -20.80 -22.57
CA SER A 198 1.43 -19.93 -23.62
C SER A 198 1.48 -20.54 -25.02
N ARG A 199 2.30 -21.59 -25.23
CA ARG A 199 2.41 -22.30 -26.51
C ARG A 199 1.28 -23.31 -26.71
N LYS A 200 0.58 -23.66 -25.63
CA LYS A 200 -0.54 -24.58 -25.73
C LYS A 200 -1.71 -23.85 -26.37
N ASP A 201 -2.07 -24.31 -27.56
CA ASP A 201 -3.30 -23.93 -28.24
C ASP A 201 -4.53 -24.48 -27.49
N HIS A 202 -5.74 -24.20 -28.00
CA HIS A 202 -7.06 -24.55 -27.44
C HIS A 202 -7.32 -26.05 -27.16
N VAL A 203 -6.30 -26.90 -27.24
CA VAL A 203 -6.39 -28.36 -27.13
C VAL A 203 -6.61 -28.82 -25.68
N ILE A 204 -6.36 -27.97 -24.67
CA ILE A 204 -6.64 -28.33 -23.27
C ILE A 204 -8.03 -27.84 -22.87
N ASP A 205 -8.85 -28.79 -22.37
CA ASP A 205 -10.15 -28.54 -21.77
C ASP A 205 -10.04 -27.54 -20.62
N THR A 206 -10.79 -26.43 -20.72
CA THR A 206 -10.83 -25.35 -19.72
C THR A 206 -11.20 -25.89 -18.33
N LYS A 207 -12.08 -26.89 -18.26
CA LYS A 207 -12.47 -27.55 -17.01
C LYS A 207 -11.28 -28.23 -16.35
N ILE A 208 -10.39 -28.85 -17.13
CA ILE A 208 -9.18 -29.50 -16.60
C ILE A 208 -8.24 -28.44 -16.03
N LEU A 209 -8.00 -27.34 -16.76
CA LEU A 209 -7.14 -26.25 -16.28
C LEU A 209 -7.66 -25.63 -14.98
N LEU A 210 -8.96 -25.36 -14.90
CA LEU A 210 -9.60 -24.77 -13.72
C LEU A 210 -9.80 -25.76 -12.56
N SER A 211 -9.46 -27.05 -12.75
CA SER A 211 -9.57 -28.09 -11.70
C SER A 211 -8.20 -28.64 -11.27
N GLN A 212 -7.10 -27.96 -11.59
CA GLN A 212 -5.75 -28.36 -11.17
C GLN A 212 -5.56 -28.29 -9.64
N ALA A 213 -6.22 -27.32 -9.00
CA ALA A 213 -6.33 -27.18 -7.56
C ALA A 213 -7.77 -26.80 -7.18
N PRO A 214 -8.16 -26.91 -5.89
CA PRO A 214 -9.55 -26.70 -5.49
C PRO A 214 -10.12 -25.31 -5.82
N LEU A 215 -9.26 -24.29 -5.86
CA LEU A 215 -9.62 -22.88 -6.10
C LEU A 215 -8.72 -22.27 -7.19
N THR A 216 -8.49 -22.98 -8.29
CA THR A 216 -7.70 -22.46 -9.42
C THR A 216 -8.43 -21.30 -10.09
N ASN A 217 -7.70 -20.19 -10.29
CA ASN A 217 -8.16 -19.01 -11.00
C ASN A 217 -7.39 -18.80 -12.31
N TYR A 218 -8.09 -18.25 -13.29
CA TYR A 218 -7.52 -17.66 -14.49
C TYR A 218 -7.84 -16.16 -14.50
N GLY A 219 -6.82 -15.31 -14.34
CA GLY A 219 -6.96 -13.86 -14.43
C GLY A 219 -7.35 -13.43 -15.85
N VAL A 220 -8.22 -12.42 -15.95
CA VAL A 220 -8.77 -11.95 -17.23
C VAL A 220 -8.80 -10.42 -17.30
N LEU A 221 -9.52 -9.84 -18.27
CA LEU A 221 -9.64 -8.38 -18.37
C LEU A 221 -10.18 -7.77 -17.07
N GLY A 222 -9.51 -6.70 -16.62
CA GLY A 222 -9.76 -6.07 -15.32
C GLY A 222 -8.97 -6.66 -14.14
N ASP A 223 -8.34 -7.83 -14.28
CA ASP A 223 -7.39 -8.32 -13.26
C ASP A 223 -5.99 -7.68 -13.39
N SER A 224 -5.73 -6.92 -14.45
CA SER A 224 -4.48 -6.18 -14.64
C SER A 224 -4.12 -5.33 -13.41
N GLY A 225 -2.90 -5.48 -12.89
CA GLY A 225 -2.44 -4.81 -11.67
C GLY A 225 -2.63 -5.63 -10.39
N SER A 226 -3.45 -6.68 -10.43
CA SER A 226 -3.77 -7.48 -9.26
C SER A 226 -2.60 -8.35 -8.77
N PRO A 227 -2.47 -8.59 -7.46
CA PRO A 227 -1.27 -9.21 -6.91
C PRO A 227 -1.20 -10.72 -7.10
N LEU A 228 0.05 -11.19 -7.22
CA LEU A 228 0.49 -12.54 -6.90
C LEU A 228 1.30 -12.52 -5.60
N PHE A 229 1.07 -13.53 -4.76
CA PHE A 229 1.84 -13.80 -3.55
C PHE A 229 2.40 -15.22 -3.59
N ALA A 230 3.55 -15.42 -2.93
CA ALA A 230 4.11 -16.74 -2.68
C ALA A 230 4.28 -16.95 -1.17
N PHE A 231 4.12 -18.18 -0.71
CA PHE A 231 4.52 -18.53 0.65
C PHE A 231 6.01 -18.86 0.65
N ASP A 232 6.82 -18.07 1.34
CA ASP A 232 8.23 -18.37 1.55
C ASP A 232 8.36 -19.25 2.80
N LYS A 233 8.68 -20.53 2.59
CA LYS A 233 8.79 -21.54 3.66
C LYS A 233 9.96 -21.25 4.61
N GLN A 234 11.04 -20.63 4.12
CA GLN A 234 12.21 -20.29 4.94
C GLN A 234 11.90 -19.11 5.87
N GLN A 235 11.15 -18.12 5.38
CA GLN A 235 10.70 -16.98 6.17
C GLN A 235 9.41 -17.26 6.95
N ASN A 236 8.74 -18.39 6.67
CA ASN A 236 7.45 -18.79 7.21
C ASN A 236 6.37 -17.69 7.10
N LYS A 237 6.28 -17.05 5.93
CA LYS A 237 5.32 -15.97 5.66
C LYS A 237 4.96 -15.85 4.19
N TRP A 238 3.84 -15.19 3.92
CA TRP A 238 3.49 -14.74 2.57
C TRP A 238 4.32 -13.53 2.17
N ILE A 239 4.81 -13.53 0.94
CA ILE A 239 5.52 -12.42 0.31
C ILE A 239 4.82 -12.01 -1.00
N PHE A 240 4.81 -10.72 -1.30
CA PHE A 240 4.31 -10.19 -2.56
C PHE A 240 5.32 -10.42 -3.67
N ILE A 241 4.87 -11.00 -4.78
CA ILE A 241 5.72 -11.30 -5.94
C ILE A 241 5.62 -10.20 -6.98
N GLY A 242 4.41 -9.76 -7.33
CA GLY A 242 4.24 -8.82 -8.43
C GLY A 242 2.78 -8.60 -8.85
N PRO A 243 2.49 -7.53 -9.62
CA PRO A 243 1.16 -7.29 -10.18
C PRO A 243 0.96 -8.00 -11.53
N TYR A 244 -0.29 -8.34 -11.84
CA TYR A 244 -0.69 -9.06 -13.06
C TYR A 244 -0.53 -8.17 -14.28
N THR A 245 0.20 -8.63 -15.29
CA THR A 245 0.54 -7.82 -16.47
C THR A 245 -0.01 -8.39 -17.76
N TYR A 246 -0.07 -9.72 -17.92
CA TYR A 246 -0.43 -10.33 -19.19
C TYR A 246 -1.00 -11.74 -19.05
N TRP A 247 -1.58 -12.25 -20.14
CA TRP A 247 -2.38 -13.47 -20.16
C TRP A 247 -2.53 -14.03 -21.58
N ALA A 248 -3.08 -15.24 -21.71
CA ALA A 248 -3.26 -15.93 -23.00
C ALA A 248 -4.59 -15.59 -23.72
N GLY A 249 -5.40 -14.67 -23.19
CA GLY A 249 -6.70 -14.30 -23.76
C GLY A 249 -7.84 -15.24 -23.36
N TYR A 250 -9.08 -14.86 -23.73
CA TYR A 250 -10.28 -15.68 -23.46
C TYR A 250 -10.34 -16.94 -24.31
N GLU A 251 -9.65 -16.95 -25.46
CA GLU A 251 -9.72 -18.07 -26.38
C GLU A 251 -8.83 -19.22 -25.87
N LYS A 252 -7.52 -18.98 -25.66
CA LYS A 252 -6.54 -20.03 -25.28
C LYS A 252 -6.63 -20.43 -23.81
N LYS A 253 -6.84 -19.46 -22.91
CA LYS A 253 -6.98 -19.66 -21.46
C LYS A 253 -5.82 -20.43 -20.80
N SER A 254 -4.66 -20.52 -21.42
CA SER A 254 -3.63 -21.52 -21.08
C SER A 254 -2.49 -20.99 -20.21
N TRP A 255 -2.39 -19.67 -20.02
CA TRP A 255 -1.25 -19.05 -19.35
C TRP A 255 -1.53 -17.64 -18.80
N GLN A 256 -0.83 -17.28 -17.72
CA GLN A 256 -1.02 -16.08 -16.90
C GLN A 256 0.35 -15.50 -16.51
N GLU A 257 0.53 -14.18 -16.43
CA GLU A 257 1.83 -13.53 -16.16
C GLU A 257 1.74 -12.34 -15.19
N TRP A 258 2.71 -12.28 -14.28
CA TRP A 258 2.92 -11.18 -13.34
C TRP A 258 4.31 -10.57 -13.53
N ASN A 259 4.43 -9.27 -13.26
CA ASN A 259 5.68 -8.53 -13.31
C ASN A 259 6.36 -8.56 -11.94
N ILE A 260 7.54 -9.17 -11.81
CA ILE A 260 8.18 -9.36 -10.49
C ILE A 260 8.57 -7.99 -9.90
N TYR A 261 8.35 -7.83 -8.59
CA TYR A 261 8.67 -6.63 -7.82
C TYR A 261 10.09 -6.14 -8.08
N LYS A 262 10.22 -4.82 -8.30
CA LYS A 262 11.47 -4.19 -8.76
C LYS A 262 12.16 -3.43 -7.62
N THR A 263 13.00 -4.11 -6.83
CA THR A 263 13.69 -3.52 -5.66
C THR A 263 14.49 -2.26 -6.01
N THR A 264 15.34 -2.30 -7.03
CA THR A 264 16.15 -1.13 -7.43
C THR A 264 15.29 0.08 -7.83
N PHE A 265 14.15 -0.18 -8.47
CA PHE A 265 13.20 0.89 -8.84
C PHE A 265 12.52 1.48 -7.60
N ALA A 266 12.09 0.62 -6.68
CA ALA A 266 11.51 1.05 -5.40
C ALA A 266 12.51 1.87 -4.57
N ASP A 267 13.77 1.44 -4.48
CA ASP A 267 14.83 2.16 -3.77
C ASP A 267 15.09 3.52 -4.41
N GLY A 268 15.10 3.61 -5.74
CA GLY A 268 15.20 4.88 -6.47
C GLY A 268 14.09 5.86 -6.11
N ILE A 269 12.84 5.38 -6.03
CA ILE A 269 11.69 6.20 -5.62
C ILE A 269 11.83 6.66 -4.17
N LYS A 270 12.15 5.75 -3.25
CA LYS A 270 12.31 6.07 -1.82
C LYS A 270 13.44 7.07 -1.59
N ASN A 271 14.56 6.92 -2.29
CA ASN A 271 15.69 7.86 -2.21
C ASN A 271 15.32 9.25 -2.73
N ARG A 272 14.53 9.36 -3.80
CA ARG A 272 14.01 10.63 -4.31
C ARG A 272 13.06 11.30 -3.32
N ASP A 273 12.17 10.51 -2.74
CA ASP A 273 11.08 10.99 -1.89
C ASP A 273 11.53 11.27 -0.44
N ASN A 274 12.76 10.95 -0.05
CA ASN A 274 13.33 11.25 1.26
C ASN A 274 14.31 12.43 1.18
N ALA A 275 14.21 13.36 2.14
CA ALA A 275 15.28 14.31 2.39
C ALA A 275 16.50 13.60 3.01
N LYS A 276 17.63 14.31 3.11
CA LYS A 276 18.77 13.81 3.91
C LYS A 276 18.28 13.56 5.35
N PRO A 277 18.66 12.44 6.00
CA PRO A 277 18.29 12.20 7.39
C PRO A 277 18.77 13.34 8.29
N VAL A 278 17.94 13.71 9.26
CA VAL A 278 18.30 14.65 10.32
C VAL A 278 19.07 13.85 11.37
N PRO A 279 20.39 14.07 11.54
CA PRO A 279 21.19 13.31 12.49
C PRO A 279 20.76 13.63 13.92
N PHE A 280 21.10 12.74 14.85
CA PHE A 280 20.93 13.04 16.26
C PHE A 280 21.78 14.26 16.67
N SER A 281 21.20 15.13 17.48
CA SER A 281 21.90 16.24 18.14
C SER A 281 21.31 16.46 19.54
N ASN A 282 22.12 17.00 20.44
CA ASN A 282 21.67 17.52 21.74
C ASN A 282 21.20 18.99 21.66
N LYS A 283 21.31 19.62 20.47
CA LYS A 283 20.87 20.98 20.20
C LYS A 283 19.53 20.97 19.49
N GLU A 284 18.65 21.88 19.91
CA GLU A 284 17.34 22.09 19.32
C GLU A 284 17.44 22.36 17.82
N TYR A 285 16.63 21.64 17.03
CA TYR A 285 16.42 21.91 15.62
C TYR A 285 15.27 22.92 15.43
N ARG A 286 15.42 23.81 14.46
CA ARG A 286 14.40 24.77 14.02
C ARG A 286 13.99 24.46 12.60
N TRP A 287 12.69 24.43 12.34
CA TRP A 287 12.11 24.18 11.02
C TRP A 287 11.46 25.46 10.48
N THR A 288 12.03 26.00 9.41
CA THR A 288 11.60 27.24 8.76
C THR A 288 11.28 27.00 7.29
N ASN A 289 10.20 27.62 6.79
CA ASN A 289 9.95 27.67 5.35
C ASN A 289 11.00 28.56 4.66
N THR A 290 11.40 28.18 3.46
CA THR A 290 12.28 28.96 2.60
C THR A 290 11.61 29.20 1.25
N THR A 291 12.33 29.76 0.27
CA THR A 291 11.82 30.01 -1.07
C THR A 291 11.75 28.72 -1.90
N ASN A 292 11.12 28.77 -3.07
CA ASN A 292 11.15 27.69 -4.07
C ASN A 292 10.60 26.33 -3.59
N HIS A 293 9.52 26.35 -2.80
CA HIS A 293 8.90 25.13 -2.24
C HIS A 293 9.89 24.30 -1.43
N GLN A 294 10.72 24.94 -0.62
CA GLN A 294 11.66 24.30 0.29
C GLN A 294 11.45 24.76 1.72
N SER A 295 12.03 24.01 2.63
CA SER A 295 12.18 24.37 4.04
C SER A 295 13.52 23.85 4.56
N GLU A 296 13.93 24.34 5.72
CA GLU A 296 15.17 23.93 6.38
C GLU A 296 14.90 23.47 7.80
N ILE A 297 15.44 22.31 8.16
CA ILE A 297 15.57 21.84 9.54
C ILE A 297 17.03 22.05 9.93
N LYS A 298 17.27 22.99 10.85
CA LYS A 298 18.63 23.43 11.18
C LYS A 298 18.90 23.59 12.67
N ASN A 299 20.15 23.36 13.05
CA ASN A 299 20.73 23.81 14.30
C ASN A 299 22.12 24.40 14.01
N THR A 300 22.96 24.64 15.03
CA THR A 300 24.30 25.22 14.80
C THR A 300 25.24 24.32 14.01
N ASP A 301 24.95 23.02 13.94
CA ASP A 301 25.89 21.99 13.44
C ASP A 301 25.43 21.38 12.11
N HIS A 302 24.12 21.43 11.83
CA HIS A 302 23.51 20.78 10.67
C HIS A 302 22.42 21.64 10.06
N THR A 303 22.33 21.62 8.73
CA THR A 303 21.22 22.17 7.95
C THR A 303 20.74 21.11 6.97
N ILE A 304 19.45 20.77 7.05
CA ILE A 304 18.80 19.79 6.18
C ILE A 304 17.72 20.52 5.40
N THR A 305 17.88 20.57 4.08
CA THR A 305 16.85 21.07 3.18
C THR A 305 15.81 19.98 2.93
N VAL A 306 14.53 20.34 3.08
CA VAL A 306 13.38 19.47 2.83
C VAL A 306 12.56 20.10 1.73
N THR A 307 12.35 19.37 0.64
CA THR A 307 11.53 19.87 -0.46
C THR A 307 10.04 19.68 -0.12
N LEU A 308 9.25 20.76 -0.20
CA LEU A 308 7.82 20.84 0.10
C LEU A 308 6.99 20.74 -1.20
N PRO A 309 5.68 20.43 -1.15
CA PRO A 309 4.85 20.34 -2.36
C PRO A 309 4.90 21.62 -3.21
N SER A 310 4.85 21.42 -4.53
CA SER A 310 4.82 22.52 -5.51
C SER A 310 3.52 23.35 -5.49
N ASP A 311 2.48 22.90 -4.79
CA ASP A 311 1.24 23.65 -4.55
C ASP A 311 0.98 23.64 -3.03
N PRO A 312 1.35 24.70 -2.30
CA PRO A 312 1.28 24.73 -0.84
C PRO A 312 -0.14 24.98 -0.31
N ASP A 313 -1.07 25.44 -1.17
CA ASP A 313 -2.43 25.82 -0.77
C ASP A 313 -3.40 24.62 -0.80
N ARG A 314 -3.02 23.54 -1.47
CA ARG A 314 -3.79 22.30 -1.46
C ARG A 314 -3.35 21.38 -0.32
N LEU A 315 -4.33 20.87 0.42
CA LEU A 315 -4.15 19.67 1.25
C LEU A 315 -3.74 18.49 0.36
N VAL A 316 -3.30 17.39 0.97
CA VAL A 316 -2.58 16.25 0.35
C VAL A 316 -3.24 15.55 -0.87
N ASN A 317 -4.44 15.94 -1.30
CA ASN A 317 -5.23 15.33 -2.37
C ASN A 317 -4.90 15.92 -3.75
N TYR A 318 -3.69 15.68 -4.26
CA TYR A 318 -3.30 16.16 -5.58
C TYR A 318 -2.81 15.01 -6.48
N GLN A 319 -3.51 14.69 -7.56
CA GLN A 319 -2.99 13.89 -8.67
C GLN A 319 -2.06 14.76 -9.55
N LYS A 320 -0.74 14.63 -9.42
CA LYS A 320 0.21 15.34 -10.29
C LYS A 320 0.58 14.47 -11.48
N GLU A 321 0.93 15.17 -12.56
CA GLU A 321 1.77 14.61 -13.61
C GLU A 321 3.05 14.03 -13.00
N GLU A 322 3.58 12.99 -13.64
CA GLU A 322 4.86 12.36 -13.29
C GLU A 322 5.94 13.42 -13.00
N ASN A 323 6.76 13.18 -11.98
CA ASN A 323 7.93 14.00 -11.60
C ASN A 323 7.68 15.38 -10.98
N LYS A 324 6.44 15.81 -10.70
CA LYS A 324 6.27 17.00 -9.85
C LYS A 324 6.51 16.66 -8.38
N ASN A 325 7.14 17.59 -7.67
CA ASN A 325 7.44 17.41 -6.26
C ASN A 325 6.15 17.44 -5.41
N THR A 326 5.94 16.36 -4.67
CA THR A 326 4.80 16.09 -3.78
C THR A 326 5.15 16.26 -2.30
N GLY A 327 6.38 16.68 -1.99
CA GLY A 327 6.91 16.82 -0.63
C GLY A 327 7.77 15.62 -0.23
N GLN A 328 8.91 15.88 0.41
CA GLN A 328 9.83 14.85 0.87
C GLN A 328 9.53 14.41 2.29
N ASN A 329 9.77 13.13 2.57
CA ASN A 329 9.79 12.60 3.92
C ASN A 329 11.04 13.08 4.68
N VAL A 330 10.95 13.11 6.01
CA VAL A 330 12.07 13.41 6.89
C VAL A 330 12.26 12.27 7.89
N ILE A 331 13.48 11.75 7.95
CA ILE A 331 13.89 10.74 8.93
C ILE A 331 14.70 11.44 10.01
N PHE A 332 14.27 11.34 11.26
CA PHE A 332 14.97 11.85 12.43
C PHE A 332 15.68 10.71 13.15
N GLU A 333 17.00 10.74 13.14
CA GLU A 333 17.84 9.72 13.78
C GLU A 333 17.79 9.81 15.31
N GLY A 334 18.01 8.68 15.97
CA GLY A 334 18.03 8.57 17.43
C GLY A 334 19.42 8.29 18.00
N ASN A 335 19.58 8.54 19.30
CA ASN A 335 20.75 8.09 20.06
C ASN A 335 20.29 7.50 21.41
N GLY A 336 20.10 6.18 21.43
CA GLY A 336 19.58 5.47 22.61
C GLY A 336 18.23 6.04 23.06
N ASN A 337 18.18 6.49 24.31
CA ASN A 337 17.00 7.11 24.93
C ASN A 337 17.08 8.64 25.01
N SER A 338 18.12 9.24 24.42
CA SER A 338 18.29 10.69 24.41
C SER A 338 17.12 11.37 23.69
N LYS A 339 16.67 12.49 24.24
CA LYS A 339 15.58 13.29 23.69
C LYS A 339 16.14 14.52 22.97
N ASN A 340 15.62 14.81 21.79
CA ASN A 340 15.88 16.06 21.07
C ASN A 340 14.59 16.88 20.90
N THR A 341 14.70 18.12 20.46
CA THR A 341 13.59 19.05 20.25
C THR A 341 13.60 19.59 18.82
N LEU A 342 12.43 19.61 18.18
CA LEU A 342 12.16 20.24 16.90
C LEU A 342 11.15 21.38 17.11
N VAL A 343 11.52 22.58 16.68
CA VAL A 343 10.68 23.79 16.77
C VAL A 343 10.26 24.24 15.39
N LEU A 344 8.96 24.22 15.11
CA LEU A 344 8.40 24.77 13.89
C LEU A 344 8.22 26.29 14.05
N GLU A 345 8.90 27.07 13.21
CA GLU A 345 8.77 28.53 13.21
C GLU A 345 7.63 29.03 12.32
N ASN A 346 7.15 28.18 11.42
CA ASN A 346 6.03 28.45 10.52
C ASN A 346 5.09 27.24 10.48
N ASN A 347 3.88 27.45 9.95
CA ASN A 347 3.02 26.35 9.52
C ASN A 347 3.73 25.58 8.40
N ILE A 348 3.72 24.25 8.50
CA ILE A 348 4.38 23.37 7.53
C ILE A 348 3.33 22.54 6.80
N ASN A 349 3.18 22.76 5.50
CA ASN A 349 2.53 21.82 4.59
C ASN A 349 3.60 20.99 3.90
N GLN A 350 3.77 19.75 4.34
CA GLN A 350 4.75 18.82 3.79
C GLN A 350 4.18 17.98 2.64
N GLY A 351 2.93 18.21 2.22
CA GLY A 351 2.28 17.44 1.16
C GLY A 351 2.22 15.95 1.51
N ALA A 352 2.68 15.10 0.59
CA ALA A 352 2.83 13.66 0.85
C ALA A 352 4.06 13.32 1.70
N GLY A 353 4.93 14.28 2.05
CA GLY A 353 6.06 14.02 2.95
C GLY A 353 5.61 13.67 4.37
N GLY A 354 6.08 12.54 4.90
CA GLY A 354 5.84 12.10 6.27
C GLY A 354 7.07 12.21 7.18
N LEU A 355 6.86 12.09 8.49
CA LEU A 355 7.92 12.14 9.50
C LEU A 355 8.19 10.75 10.06
N PHE A 356 9.46 10.35 10.10
CA PHE A 356 9.89 9.08 10.66
C PHE A 356 10.84 9.32 11.83
N PHE A 357 10.39 9.04 13.05
CA PHE A 357 11.18 9.24 14.26
C PHE A 357 11.83 7.93 14.71
N LYS A 358 13.16 7.84 14.56
CA LYS A 358 13.98 6.73 15.08
C LYS A 358 14.52 6.99 16.49
N GLY A 359 14.28 8.19 17.04
CA GLY A 359 14.66 8.61 18.39
C GLY A 359 13.52 9.23 19.20
N ASN A 360 13.82 9.67 20.42
CA ASN A 360 12.86 10.39 21.24
C ASN A 360 12.89 11.88 20.89
N TYR A 361 11.72 12.48 20.65
CA TYR A 361 11.60 13.88 20.24
C TYR A 361 10.52 14.63 21.02
N GLU A 362 10.68 15.94 21.15
CA GLU A 362 9.59 16.88 21.36
C GLU A 362 9.46 17.77 20.13
N VAL A 363 8.25 17.87 19.60
CA VAL A 363 7.92 18.72 18.47
C VAL A 363 6.95 19.79 18.95
N LYS A 364 7.32 21.06 18.80
CA LYS A 364 6.54 22.22 19.25
C LYS A 364 6.57 23.35 18.23
N GLY A 365 5.58 24.23 18.27
CA GLY A 365 5.59 25.48 17.52
C GLY A 365 6.29 26.60 18.29
N THR A 366 6.65 27.68 17.59
CA THR A 366 6.97 28.97 18.22
C THR A 366 5.75 29.61 18.87
N THR A 367 4.55 29.23 18.44
CA THR A 367 3.26 29.56 19.06
C THR A 367 2.38 28.31 19.15
N ASP A 368 1.36 28.37 20.00
CA ASP A 368 0.47 27.22 20.27
C ASP A 368 -0.39 26.81 19.05
N ASN A 369 -0.60 27.72 18.08
CA ASN A 369 -1.45 27.50 16.90
C ASN A 369 -0.68 27.08 15.64
N ILE A 370 0.63 26.80 15.75
CA ILE A 370 1.40 26.31 14.61
C ILE A 370 0.84 24.95 14.16
N THR A 371 0.60 24.81 12.86
CA THR A 371 0.08 23.58 12.26
C THR A 371 1.15 22.85 11.45
N TRP A 372 1.09 21.52 11.47
CA TRP A 372 1.77 20.65 10.53
C TRP A 372 0.75 19.77 9.80
N VAL A 373 0.94 19.58 8.49
CA VAL A 373 0.23 18.59 7.67
C VAL A 373 1.22 17.86 6.78
N GLY A 374 1.03 16.55 6.63
CA GLY A 374 1.89 15.69 5.81
C GLY A 374 1.33 14.28 5.66
N GLY A 375 2.14 13.38 5.11
CA GLY A 375 1.78 11.97 4.88
C GLY A 375 1.44 11.21 6.17
N GLY A 376 2.11 11.52 7.27
CA GLY A 376 1.85 10.95 8.59
C GLY A 376 3.08 10.96 9.49
N ILE A 377 2.95 10.35 10.66
CA ILE A 377 4.00 10.20 11.66
C ILE A 377 4.22 8.71 11.93
N ASP A 378 5.45 8.25 11.70
CA ASP A 378 5.96 6.95 12.14
C ASP A 378 6.84 7.16 13.38
N VAL A 379 6.51 6.46 14.48
CA VAL A 379 7.37 6.42 15.66
C VAL A 379 7.89 5.00 15.84
N ALA A 380 9.21 4.86 15.83
CA ALA A 380 9.87 3.55 15.96
C ALA A 380 9.57 2.88 17.32
N GLU A 381 9.68 1.55 17.33
CA GLU A 381 9.49 0.73 18.52
C GLU A 381 10.37 1.20 19.70
N GLY A 382 9.78 1.31 20.88
CA GLY A 382 10.45 1.79 22.09
C GLY A 382 10.77 3.29 22.11
N LYS A 383 10.38 4.06 21.09
CA LYS A 383 10.57 5.52 21.04
C LYS A 383 9.29 6.27 21.39
N THR A 384 9.48 7.50 21.87
CA THR A 384 8.39 8.40 22.26
C THR A 384 8.58 9.77 21.62
N VAL A 385 7.54 10.29 20.99
CA VAL A 385 7.47 11.65 20.48
C VAL A 385 6.40 12.42 21.24
N THR A 386 6.79 13.50 21.90
CA THR A 386 5.84 14.49 22.44
C THR A 386 5.49 15.49 21.33
N TRP A 387 4.23 15.57 20.96
CA TRP A 387 3.73 16.34 19.83
C TRP A 387 2.83 17.46 20.31
N LYS A 388 3.24 18.70 20.06
CA LYS A 388 2.59 19.91 20.59
C LYS A 388 2.11 20.87 19.50
N VAL A 389 2.09 20.44 18.25
CA VAL A 389 1.60 21.23 17.11
C VAL A 389 0.22 20.73 16.68
N HIS A 390 -0.59 21.61 16.13
CA HIS A 390 -1.90 21.28 15.59
C HIS A 390 -1.78 20.67 14.19
N ASN A 391 -2.90 20.18 13.66
CA ASN A 391 -3.06 19.93 12.23
C ASN A 391 -4.31 20.65 11.69
N PRO A 392 -4.36 21.01 10.41
CA PRO A 392 -5.47 21.78 9.84
C PRO A 392 -6.83 21.08 9.97
N GLU A 393 -7.90 21.86 9.97
CA GLU A 393 -9.26 21.33 9.86
C GLU A 393 -9.39 20.44 8.61
N LYS A 394 -10.12 19.31 8.72
CA LYS A 394 -10.30 18.28 7.69
C LYS A 394 -9.06 17.45 7.35
N ASP A 395 -7.91 17.74 7.96
CA ASP A 395 -6.75 16.85 7.87
C ASP A 395 -6.90 15.66 8.82
N HIS A 396 -6.52 14.47 8.35
CA HIS A 396 -6.41 13.27 9.17
C HIS A 396 -4.94 12.95 9.39
N LEU A 397 -4.43 13.24 10.59
CA LEU A 397 -3.08 12.88 10.99
C LEU A 397 -2.97 11.36 11.06
N ALA A 398 -2.17 10.75 10.18
CA ALA A 398 -1.95 9.30 10.21
C ALA A 398 -0.80 8.97 11.18
N LYS A 399 -1.06 8.14 12.19
CA LYS A 399 -0.05 7.62 13.12
C LYS A 399 0.18 6.12 12.90
N ILE A 400 1.41 5.76 12.58
CA ILE A 400 1.90 4.38 12.44
C ILE A 400 3.18 4.16 13.28
N GLY A 401 3.76 2.96 13.19
CA GLY A 401 4.93 2.55 13.96
C GLY A 401 4.58 2.21 15.41
N LYS A 402 5.24 1.20 15.95
CA LYS A 402 4.94 0.64 17.28
C LYS A 402 5.23 1.58 18.46
N GLY A 403 5.93 2.69 18.22
CA GLY A 403 6.27 3.67 19.25
C GLY A 403 5.09 4.52 19.72
N LYS A 404 5.39 5.39 20.68
CA LYS A 404 4.40 6.23 21.38
C LYS A 404 4.40 7.67 20.86
N LEU A 405 3.22 8.21 20.57
CA LEU A 405 2.98 9.63 20.31
C LEU A 405 2.19 10.21 21.49
N ILE A 406 2.73 11.21 22.18
CA ILE A 406 2.05 11.92 23.28
C ILE A 406 1.61 13.27 22.73
N VAL A 407 0.32 13.47 22.55
CA VAL A 407 -0.26 14.72 22.06
C VAL A 407 -0.46 15.65 23.25
N GLU A 408 0.34 16.70 23.35
CA GLU A 408 0.45 17.59 24.53
C GLU A 408 0.58 19.07 24.11
N GLY A 409 -0.15 19.46 23.06
CA GLY A 409 -0.30 20.85 22.65
C GLY A 409 -1.27 21.62 23.56
N LYS A 410 -1.61 22.84 23.15
CA LYS A 410 -2.56 23.71 23.85
C LYS A 410 -3.68 24.15 22.91
N GLY A 411 -4.85 24.45 23.46
CA GLY A 411 -5.95 24.96 22.68
C GLY A 411 -6.71 23.89 21.92
N ASP A 412 -7.56 24.33 21.01
CA ASP A 412 -8.48 23.47 20.26
C ASP A 412 -7.91 23.11 18.89
N ASN A 413 -7.40 21.89 18.76
CA ASN A 413 -6.86 21.40 17.50
C ASN A 413 -8.01 20.95 16.58
N LYS A 414 -8.13 21.62 15.42
CA LYS A 414 -9.24 21.41 14.48
C LYS A 414 -9.09 20.19 13.58
N GLY A 415 -7.90 19.60 13.52
CA GLY A 415 -7.68 18.41 12.73
C GLY A 415 -8.16 17.13 13.40
N SER A 416 -8.18 16.06 12.62
CA SER A 416 -8.55 14.69 13.04
C SER A 416 -7.32 13.79 13.10
N LEU A 417 -7.47 12.62 13.72
CA LEU A 417 -6.41 11.63 13.93
C LEU A 417 -6.86 10.24 13.46
N LYS A 418 -5.97 9.50 12.78
CA LYS A 418 -6.12 8.07 12.49
C LYS A 418 -4.94 7.29 13.05
N VAL A 419 -5.20 6.36 13.97
CA VAL A 419 -4.17 5.59 14.68
C VAL A 419 -4.15 4.14 14.19
N GLY A 420 -3.15 3.84 13.37
CA GLY A 420 -2.95 2.51 12.79
C GLY A 420 -1.99 1.60 13.57
N ASP A 421 -1.06 2.14 14.36
CA ASP A 421 -0.09 1.31 15.11
C ASP A 421 0.49 2.06 16.32
N GLY A 422 0.98 1.29 17.30
CA GLY A 422 1.58 1.79 18.53
C GLY A 422 0.59 2.48 19.46
N THR A 423 1.09 3.40 20.29
CA THR A 423 0.26 4.09 21.29
C THR A 423 0.15 5.58 20.99
N VAL A 424 -1.06 6.13 21.09
CA VAL A 424 -1.29 7.57 21.20
C VAL A 424 -1.81 7.89 22.59
N VAL A 425 -1.19 8.86 23.26
CA VAL A 425 -1.71 9.42 24.52
C VAL A 425 -2.24 10.81 24.22
N LEU A 426 -3.55 11.01 24.39
CA LEU A 426 -4.17 12.33 24.28
C LEU A 426 -4.07 13.03 25.63
N LYS A 427 -3.22 14.07 25.68
CA LYS A 427 -2.89 14.86 26.87
C LYS A 427 -2.84 16.37 26.53
N GLN A 428 -3.72 16.79 25.62
CA GLN A 428 -3.86 18.17 25.20
C GLN A 428 -4.24 19.04 26.41
N GLN A 429 -3.63 20.22 26.51
CA GLN A 429 -3.97 21.21 27.53
C GLN A 429 -5.15 22.04 27.04
N THR A 430 -6.35 21.70 27.49
CA THR A 430 -7.63 22.26 27.01
C THR A 430 -8.34 23.09 28.07
N THR A 431 -9.11 24.09 27.61
CA THR A 431 -10.19 24.72 28.38
C THR A 431 -11.55 24.17 27.91
N THR A 432 -12.65 24.61 28.52
CA THR A 432 -14.01 24.16 28.17
C THR A 432 -14.31 24.35 26.68
N GLY A 433 -14.67 23.26 25.99
CA GLY A 433 -15.00 23.26 24.56
C GLY A 433 -13.78 23.18 23.62
N GLN A 434 -12.59 22.86 24.14
CA GLN A 434 -11.39 22.60 23.35
C GLN A 434 -11.02 21.12 23.40
N HIS A 435 -10.43 20.60 22.31
CA HIS A 435 -10.13 19.18 22.15
C HIS A 435 -8.71 18.94 21.61
N ALA A 436 -8.20 17.71 21.80
CA ALA A 436 -6.97 17.23 21.21
C ALA A 436 -7.09 17.02 19.69
N PHE A 437 -8.25 16.58 19.22
CA PHE A 437 -8.63 16.42 17.82
C PHE A 437 -10.15 16.55 17.67
N ALA A 438 -10.60 16.90 16.46
CA ALA A 438 -12.01 16.91 16.09
C ALA A 438 -12.62 15.50 16.01
N SER A 439 -11.83 14.50 15.58
CA SER A 439 -12.22 13.07 15.60
C SER A 439 -10.99 12.17 15.71
N VAL A 440 -11.19 10.95 16.21
CA VAL A 440 -10.13 9.93 16.37
C VAL A 440 -10.59 8.58 15.84
N GLY A 441 -9.99 8.12 14.74
CA GLY A 441 -10.15 6.77 14.20
C GLY A 441 -9.11 5.81 14.77
N ILE A 442 -9.55 4.64 15.26
CA ILE A 442 -8.68 3.56 15.75
C ILE A 442 -8.85 2.35 14.82
N VAL A 443 -7.80 1.99 14.09
CA VAL A 443 -7.91 1.00 12.99
C VAL A 443 -6.82 -0.06 13.07
N SER A 444 -6.98 -1.13 12.27
CA SER A 444 -6.10 -2.31 12.15
C SER A 444 -5.99 -3.26 13.34
N GLY A 445 -6.38 -2.83 14.54
CA GLY A 445 -6.25 -3.62 15.77
C GLY A 445 -4.83 -3.66 16.37
N ARG A 446 -3.86 -2.93 15.79
CA ARG A 446 -2.47 -2.86 16.30
C ARG A 446 -2.23 -1.72 17.31
N SER A 447 -3.14 -0.76 17.38
CA SER A 447 -2.93 0.48 18.12
C SER A 447 -3.68 0.53 19.47
N THR A 448 -3.30 1.51 20.29
CA THR A 448 -4.01 1.87 21.52
C THR A 448 -4.07 3.39 21.65
N VAL A 449 -5.25 3.93 21.97
CA VAL A 449 -5.43 5.34 22.34
C VAL A 449 -5.69 5.43 23.84
N VAL A 450 -4.96 6.29 24.52
CA VAL A 450 -5.08 6.54 25.95
C VAL A 450 -5.55 7.98 26.15
N LEU A 451 -6.70 8.14 26.81
CA LEU A 451 -7.21 9.45 27.23
C LEU A 451 -6.60 9.79 28.59
N ASN A 452 -5.89 10.91 28.69
CA ASN A 452 -5.36 11.38 29.97
C ASN A 452 -6.46 11.90 30.90
N ASP A 453 -7.54 12.43 30.32
CA ASP A 453 -8.72 12.95 31.01
C ASP A 453 -9.93 12.95 30.05
N ASP A 454 -11.07 13.44 30.53
CA ASP A 454 -12.37 13.45 29.84
C ASP A 454 -12.56 14.63 28.87
N LYS A 455 -11.52 15.44 28.62
CA LYS A 455 -11.61 16.66 27.78
C LYS A 455 -10.90 16.54 26.45
N GLN A 456 -10.44 15.34 26.11
CA GLN A 456 -9.52 15.14 25.00
C GLN A 456 -10.22 15.07 23.64
N VAL A 457 -11.41 14.48 23.56
CA VAL A 457 -12.19 14.32 22.33
C VAL A 457 -13.65 14.09 22.70
N ASP A 458 -14.59 14.45 21.83
CA ASP A 458 -15.97 13.99 21.96
C ASP A 458 -16.01 12.45 21.86
N PRO A 459 -16.64 11.73 22.79
CA PRO A 459 -16.76 10.27 22.69
C PRO A 459 -17.57 9.76 21.49
N ASN A 460 -18.36 10.61 20.81
CA ASN A 460 -19.26 10.22 19.71
C ASN A 460 -18.60 10.17 18.33
#